data_AF-A0A1M6L4S7-F1
#
_entry.id   AF-A0A1M6L4S7-F1
#
_cell.length_a   1.000
_cell.length_b   1.000
_cell.length_c   1.000
_cell.angle_alpha   90.00
_cell.angle_beta   90.00
_cell.angle_gamma   90.00
#
_symmetry.space_group_name_H-M   'P 1'
#
loop_
_entity.id
_entity.type
_entity.pdbx_description
1 polymer ?
#
loop_
_entity_poly.entity_id
_entity_poly.type
_entity_poly.pdbx_seq_one_letter_code
_entity_poly.pdbx_strand_id
1 'polypeptide(L)'
;MKKFLSLFLALVITVTIAGPAQTIDAASKYSINKTNLTLYIGAQYSLKIDGYSNFIMWKSDNPKVASVTSEGKVKAKKEGTAAITATIGSGSNNKKFTCTITVKNRIITNKKSITCTLDEFQTLKVSLKNPKSDESLAVMIKNPNLIDTKWGSSSKENILNIIPKKVGYTELTICTVEGSGFDEKLNTDSGITVGVTVLEDNSGWISQKALSSFDVTILKLESTINIVCGESSYSSKDYYIEDVPTDLDEGVVYNSNEISYKSVKGKFYFKVSDLRKLKIMR
;
A
#
# COMPACT_ATOMS: atom_id res chain seq x y z
N MET A 1 -16.80 -80.06 -59.75
CA MET A 1 -15.35 -79.97 -60.00
C MET A 1 -14.94 -78.50 -59.99
N LYS A 2 -13.98 -78.11 -59.13
CA LYS A 2 -12.90 -77.10 -59.29
C LYS A 2 -13.35 -75.65 -59.67
N LYS A 3 -13.05 -74.56 -58.94
CA LYS A 3 -11.83 -74.10 -58.23
C LYS A 3 -12.25 -73.05 -57.15
N PHE A 4 -11.82 -73.12 -55.89
CA PHE A 4 -10.54 -72.64 -55.31
C PHE A 4 -10.24 -71.12 -55.44
N LEU A 5 -10.39 -70.42 -54.31
CA LEU A 5 -9.33 -69.72 -53.55
C LEU A 5 -8.64 -68.45 -54.10
N SER A 6 -8.75 -67.39 -53.27
CA SER A 6 -7.79 -66.31 -52.97
C SER A 6 -7.54 -65.21 -54.03
N LEU A 7 -7.79 -63.96 -53.63
CA LEU A 7 -6.71 -62.97 -53.54
C LEU A 7 -7.13 -61.80 -52.62
N PHE A 8 -6.34 -61.57 -51.58
CA PHE A 8 -6.28 -60.34 -50.79
C PHE A 8 -6.15 -59.13 -51.72
N LEU A 9 -6.98 -58.08 -51.54
CA LEU A 9 -6.67 -56.77 -52.10
C LEU A 9 -6.79 -55.68 -51.03
N ALA A 10 -5.65 -55.04 -50.83
CA ALA A 10 -5.28 -54.12 -49.77
C ALA A 10 -6.26 -52.97 -49.53
N LEU A 11 -6.55 -52.75 -48.24
CA LEU A 11 -7.05 -51.51 -47.66
C LEU A 11 -6.05 -50.38 -47.95
N VAL A 12 -6.34 -49.52 -48.92
CA VAL A 12 -5.57 -48.30 -49.16
C VAL A 12 -5.95 -47.29 -48.07
N ILE A 13 -5.14 -47.23 -47.02
CA ILE A 13 -5.18 -46.16 -46.02
C ILE A 13 -4.60 -44.92 -46.67
N THR A 14 -5.43 -43.93 -46.97
CA THR A 14 -4.98 -42.59 -47.34
C THR A 14 -4.33 -41.95 -46.11
N VAL A 15 -3.00 -42.00 -46.02
CA VAL A 15 -2.25 -41.19 -45.06
C VAL A 15 -2.28 -39.75 -45.57
N THR A 16 -3.27 -38.97 -45.14
CA THR A 16 -3.20 -37.51 -45.22
C THR A 16 -2.15 -37.06 -44.22
N ILE A 17 -0.96 -36.70 -44.73
CA ILE A 17 0.04 -35.99 -43.94
C ILE A 17 -0.51 -34.59 -43.70
N ALA A 18 -1.22 -34.42 -42.57
CA ALA A 18 -1.48 -33.11 -42.02
C ALA A 18 -0.14 -32.54 -41.53
N GLY A 19 0.56 -31.84 -42.43
CA GLY A 19 1.64 -30.96 -41.99
C GLY A 19 1.08 -29.96 -40.98
N PRO A 20 1.86 -29.52 -39.98
CA PRO A 20 1.40 -28.47 -39.08
C PRO A 20 1.01 -27.27 -39.95
N ALA A 21 -0.26 -26.87 -39.86
CA ALA A 21 -0.71 -25.62 -40.44
C ALA A 21 0.13 -24.51 -39.81
N GLN A 22 1.11 -24.01 -40.56
CA GLN A 22 1.82 -22.82 -40.17
C GLN A 22 0.81 -21.68 -40.24
N THR A 23 0.23 -21.32 -39.10
CA THR A 23 -0.54 -20.09 -38.99
C THR A 23 0.45 -18.95 -39.14
N ILE A 24 0.53 -18.40 -40.35
CA ILE A 24 1.16 -17.10 -40.57
C ILE A 24 0.25 -16.12 -39.85
N ASP A 25 0.58 -15.79 -38.60
CA ASP A 25 -0.09 -14.73 -37.86
C ASP A 25 0.16 -13.44 -38.65
N ALA A 26 -0.83 -13.01 -39.44
CA ALA A 26 -0.75 -11.77 -40.18
C ALA A 26 -0.58 -10.65 -39.14
N ALA A 27 0.61 -10.02 -39.13
CA ALA A 27 0.89 -8.90 -38.23
C ALA A 27 -0.28 -7.91 -38.27
N SER A 28 -0.86 -7.61 -37.10
CA SER A 28 -2.03 -6.75 -37.03
C SER A 28 -1.69 -5.39 -37.64
N LYS A 29 -2.39 -4.99 -38.72
CA LYS A 29 -2.19 -3.71 -39.44
C LYS A 29 -2.10 -2.48 -38.52
N TYR A 30 -2.78 -2.54 -37.37
CA TYR A 30 -2.82 -1.48 -36.39
C TYR A 30 -2.42 -2.03 -35.02
N SER A 31 -1.71 -1.24 -34.23
CA SER A 31 -1.32 -1.60 -32.86
C SER A 31 -1.42 -0.38 -31.96
N ILE A 32 -1.70 -0.58 -30.67
CA ILE A 32 -1.57 0.50 -29.69
C ILE A 32 -0.10 0.66 -29.31
N ASN A 33 0.38 1.90 -29.21
CA ASN A 33 1.78 2.19 -28.92
C ASN A 33 2.27 1.62 -27.58
N LYS A 34 1.34 1.39 -26.64
CA LYS A 34 1.59 0.75 -25.35
C LYS A 34 0.41 -0.10 -24.92
N THR A 35 0.69 -1.29 -24.43
CA THR A 35 -0.31 -2.20 -23.83
C THR A 35 -0.30 -2.14 -22.30
N ASN A 36 0.80 -1.69 -21.69
CA ASN A 36 0.93 -1.49 -20.24
C ASN A 36 1.78 -0.25 -19.96
N LEU A 37 1.37 0.57 -19.00
CA LEU A 37 2.09 1.76 -18.55
C LEU A 37 1.98 1.92 -17.04
N THR A 38 3.09 2.23 -16.38
CA THR A 38 3.07 2.74 -15.01
C THR A 38 3.25 4.25 -15.05
N LEU A 39 2.29 5.00 -14.50
CA LEU A 39 2.35 6.45 -14.36
C LEU A 39 2.29 6.83 -12.89
N TYR A 40 2.92 7.95 -12.54
CA TYR A 40 2.74 8.54 -11.22
C TYR A 40 1.58 9.55 -11.25
N ILE A 41 0.89 9.75 -10.12
CA ILE A 41 -0.22 10.70 -9.99
C ILE A 41 0.15 12.06 -10.61
N GLY A 42 -0.72 12.66 -11.42
CA GLY A 42 -0.49 13.92 -12.13
C GLY A 42 0.23 13.77 -13.47
N ALA A 43 0.97 12.68 -13.70
CA ALA A 43 1.64 12.41 -14.97
C ALA A 43 0.63 12.16 -16.10
N GLN A 44 1.07 12.44 -17.32
CA GLN A 44 0.27 12.30 -18.53
C GLN A 44 1.01 11.48 -19.58
N TYR A 45 0.27 10.80 -20.43
CA TYR A 45 0.81 10.03 -21.55
C TYR A 45 -0.17 10.05 -22.73
N SER A 46 0.33 10.22 -23.96
CA SER A 46 -0.52 10.16 -25.15
C SER A 46 -0.49 8.76 -25.74
N LEU A 47 -1.60 8.04 -25.66
CA LEU A 47 -1.80 6.78 -26.37
C LEU A 47 -2.14 7.08 -27.83
N LYS A 48 -1.68 6.22 -28.73
CA LYS A 48 -1.97 6.29 -30.16
C LYS A 48 -2.14 4.88 -30.74
N ILE A 49 -2.87 4.80 -31.83
CA ILE A 49 -2.94 3.59 -32.66
C ILE A 49 -2.01 3.79 -33.84
N ASP A 50 -0.88 3.06 -33.83
CA ASP A 50 0.08 3.09 -34.92
C ASP A 50 -0.57 2.55 -36.21
N GLY A 51 -0.29 3.25 -37.33
CA GLY A 51 -0.91 2.97 -38.61
C GLY A 51 -2.35 3.50 -38.78
N TYR A 52 -2.91 4.22 -37.80
CA TYR A 52 -4.27 4.77 -37.86
C TYR A 52 -4.32 6.24 -37.42
N SER A 53 -4.80 7.13 -38.29
CA SER A 53 -4.86 8.58 -38.05
C SER A 53 -6.28 9.17 -38.05
N ASN A 54 -7.30 8.34 -38.32
CA ASN A 54 -8.69 8.78 -38.29
C ASN A 54 -9.21 8.85 -36.85
N PHE A 55 -10.49 9.21 -36.70
CA PHE A 55 -11.17 9.29 -35.41
C PHE A 55 -11.05 7.99 -34.59
N ILE A 56 -10.62 8.10 -33.34
CA ILE A 56 -10.50 7.00 -32.37
C ILE A 56 -11.40 7.31 -31.18
N MET A 57 -12.27 6.37 -30.81
CA MET A 57 -13.06 6.49 -29.60
C MET A 57 -12.29 5.93 -28.41
N TRP A 58 -11.99 6.78 -27.43
CA TRP A 58 -11.28 6.41 -26.21
C TRP A 58 -12.22 6.27 -25.02
N LYS A 59 -11.99 5.27 -24.17
CA LYS A 59 -12.72 5.07 -22.93
C LYS A 59 -11.79 4.58 -21.83
N SER A 60 -12.02 5.06 -20.60
CA SER A 60 -11.46 4.49 -19.38
C SER A 60 -12.53 3.69 -18.64
N ASP A 61 -12.17 2.53 -18.11
CA ASP A 61 -13.03 1.77 -17.19
C ASP A 61 -13.13 2.43 -15.79
N ASN A 62 -12.09 3.17 -15.38
CA ASN A 62 -12.03 3.88 -14.11
C ASN A 62 -11.42 5.29 -14.27
N PRO A 63 -12.21 6.28 -14.72
CA PRO A 63 -11.75 7.65 -14.92
C PRO A 63 -11.29 8.40 -13.66
N LYS A 64 -11.58 7.84 -12.46
CA LYS A 64 -11.09 8.36 -11.17
C LYS A 64 -9.65 7.95 -10.89
N VAL A 65 -9.20 6.81 -11.42
CA VAL A 65 -7.81 6.33 -11.37
C VAL A 65 -7.00 6.90 -12.52
N ALA A 66 -7.46 6.70 -13.77
CA ALA A 66 -6.85 7.30 -14.96
C ALA A 66 -7.93 7.72 -15.96
N SER A 67 -7.93 8.98 -16.38
CA SER A 67 -8.84 9.47 -17.42
C SER A 67 -8.13 9.59 -18.76
N VAL A 68 -8.88 9.48 -19.84
CA VAL A 68 -8.40 9.69 -21.21
C VAL A 68 -9.27 10.74 -21.90
N THR A 69 -8.64 11.62 -22.70
CA THR A 69 -9.32 12.62 -23.55
C THR A 69 -9.70 12.02 -24.90
N SER A 70 -10.46 12.76 -25.71
CA SER A 70 -10.77 12.39 -27.10
C SER A 70 -9.53 12.22 -27.97
N GLU A 71 -8.43 12.90 -27.64
CA GLU A 71 -7.16 12.85 -28.38
C GLU A 71 -6.24 11.73 -27.88
N GLY A 72 -6.70 10.86 -26.97
CA GLY A 72 -5.90 9.75 -26.43
C GLY A 72 -4.92 10.17 -25.33
N LYS A 73 -5.00 11.41 -24.83
CA LYS A 73 -4.18 11.89 -23.72
C LYS A 73 -4.70 11.36 -22.39
N VAL A 74 -3.95 10.46 -21.78
CA VAL A 74 -4.20 9.86 -20.47
C VAL A 74 -3.64 10.75 -19.37
N LYS A 75 -4.41 10.95 -18.29
CA LYS A 75 -3.98 11.62 -17.05
C LYS A 75 -4.15 10.67 -15.86
N ALA A 76 -3.06 10.41 -15.15
CA ALA A 76 -3.06 9.65 -13.90
C ALA A 76 -3.58 10.52 -12.75
N LYS A 77 -4.56 10.03 -11.97
CA LYS A 77 -5.26 10.83 -10.96
C LYS A 77 -5.14 10.25 -9.56
N LYS A 78 -5.36 8.96 -9.40
CA LYS A 78 -5.37 8.27 -8.10
C LYS A 78 -4.67 6.93 -8.23
N GLU A 79 -3.96 6.53 -7.18
CA GLU A 79 -3.35 5.21 -7.08
C GLU A 79 -4.36 4.09 -7.36
N GLY A 80 -3.94 3.10 -8.15
CA GLY A 80 -4.77 1.99 -8.60
C GLY A 80 -4.49 1.60 -10.05
N THR A 81 -5.37 0.78 -10.63
CA THR A 81 -5.25 0.33 -12.03
C THR A 81 -6.52 0.70 -12.80
N ALA A 82 -6.35 1.09 -14.07
CA ALA A 82 -7.44 1.36 -15.00
C ALA A 82 -7.07 0.86 -16.40
N ALA A 83 -8.04 0.29 -17.12
CA ALA A 83 -7.90 -0.06 -18.53
C ALA A 83 -8.41 1.09 -19.42
N ILE A 84 -7.57 1.51 -20.36
CA ILE A 84 -7.92 2.46 -21.41
C ILE A 84 -8.13 1.69 -22.71
N THR A 85 -9.34 1.78 -23.27
CA THR A 85 -9.71 1.13 -24.52
C THR A 85 -9.83 2.17 -25.65
N ALA A 86 -9.11 1.93 -26.74
CA ALA A 86 -9.27 2.60 -28.01
C ALA A 86 -10.16 1.74 -28.92
N THR A 87 -11.17 2.35 -29.54
CA THR A 87 -12.01 1.70 -30.55
C THR A 87 -11.89 2.45 -31.87
N ILE A 88 -11.54 1.72 -32.93
CA ILE A 88 -11.47 2.24 -34.30
C ILE A 88 -12.52 1.57 -35.17
N GLY A 89 -12.98 2.27 -36.22
CA GLY A 89 -14.06 1.80 -37.09
C GLY A 89 -15.45 1.91 -36.45
N SER A 90 -16.48 1.51 -37.19
CA SER A 90 -17.88 1.60 -36.80
C SER A 90 -18.63 0.29 -37.06
N GLY A 91 -19.72 0.08 -36.33
CA GLY A 91 -20.58 -1.11 -36.48
C GLY A 91 -19.85 -2.42 -36.13
N SER A 92 -20.09 -3.46 -36.92
CA SER A 92 -19.52 -4.81 -36.75
C SER A 92 -18.02 -4.90 -37.10
N ASN A 93 -17.45 -3.89 -37.77
CA ASN A 93 -16.04 -3.86 -38.16
C ASN A 93 -15.16 -3.09 -37.16
N ASN A 94 -15.64 -2.86 -35.94
CA ASN A 94 -14.85 -2.18 -34.94
C ASN A 94 -13.67 -3.05 -34.48
N LYS A 95 -12.55 -2.39 -34.15
CA LYS A 95 -11.39 -3.04 -33.52
C LYS A 95 -11.10 -2.32 -32.21
N LYS A 96 -10.80 -3.11 -31.19
CA LYS A 96 -10.49 -2.60 -29.84
C LYS A 96 -9.03 -2.88 -29.50
N PHE A 97 -8.39 -1.88 -28.90
CA PHE A 97 -7.06 -2.00 -28.34
C PHE A 97 -7.11 -1.51 -26.91
N THR A 98 -6.41 -2.21 -26.01
CA THR A 98 -6.43 -1.87 -24.59
C THR A 98 -5.03 -1.61 -24.08
N CYS A 99 -4.90 -0.56 -23.26
CA CYS A 99 -3.72 -0.28 -22.46
C CYS A 99 -4.09 -0.31 -20.98
N THR A 100 -3.41 -1.13 -20.20
CA THR A 100 -3.53 -1.13 -18.73
C THR A 100 -2.63 -0.05 -18.15
N ILE A 101 -3.22 0.86 -17.39
CA ILE A 101 -2.53 1.94 -16.70
C ILE A 101 -2.49 1.61 -15.21
N THR A 102 -1.28 1.43 -14.68
CA THR A 102 -1.04 1.34 -13.24
C THR A 102 -0.59 2.71 -12.73
N VAL A 103 -1.40 3.33 -11.87
CA VAL A 103 -1.09 4.61 -11.25
C VAL A 103 -0.46 4.38 -9.88
N LYS A 104 0.72 4.98 -9.65
CA LYS A 104 1.43 4.95 -8.37
C LYS A 104 1.49 6.33 -7.71
N ASN A 105 1.56 6.34 -6.39
CA ASN A 105 1.83 7.57 -5.64
C ASN A 105 3.25 8.10 -5.95
N ARG A 106 3.40 9.43 -6.02
CA ARG A 106 4.68 10.12 -6.22
C ARG A 106 5.53 10.15 -4.96
N ILE A 107 4.89 10.24 -3.80
CA ILE A 107 5.55 10.19 -2.51
C ILE A 107 5.75 8.73 -2.16
N ILE A 108 6.95 8.36 -1.72
CA ILE A 108 7.30 7.00 -1.31
C ILE A 108 8.01 7.09 0.03
N THR A 109 7.59 6.24 0.97
CA THR A 109 8.18 6.11 2.29
C THR A 109 8.72 4.71 2.50
N ASN A 110 9.79 4.55 3.28
CA ASN A 110 10.30 3.23 3.65
C ASN A 110 9.48 2.56 4.78
N LYS A 111 8.66 3.33 5.51
CA LYS A 111 7.80 2.86 6.60
C LYS A 111 6.39 3.43 6.46
N LYS A 112 5.38 2.68 6.90
CA LYS A 112 3.98 3.11 7.00
C LYS A 112 3.53 3.38 8.43
N SER A 113 4.25 2.83 9.40
CA SER A 113 4.15 3.17 10.81
C SER A 113 5.54 3.27 11.42
N ILE A 114 5.67 4.10 12.44
CA ILE A 114 6.89 4.29 13.23
C ILE A 114 6.52 4.14 14.70
N THR A 115 7.40 3.48 15.44
CA THR A 115 7.36 3.50 16.88
C THR A 115 8.70 4.00 17.39
N CYS A 116 8.63 4.90 18.35
CA CYS A 116 9.76 5.57 18.97
C CYS A 116 9.51 5.73 20.46
N THR A 117 10.54 6.13 21.18
CA THR A 117 10.55 6.31 22.63
C THR A 117 10.87 7.77 22.93
N LEU A 118 10.56 8.28 24.11
CA LEU A 118 10.77 9.70 24.42
C LEU A 118 12.24 10.17 24.30
N ASP A 119 13.19 9.25 24.43
CA ASP A 119 14.62 9.49 24.39
C ASP A 119 15.27 9.28 23.01
N GLU A 120 14.52 8.80 22.01
CA GLU A 120 15.05 8.45 20.69
C GLU A 120 14.24 9.06 19.55
N PHE A 121 14.90 9.87 18.72
CA PHE A 121 14.31 10.30 17.46
C PHE A 121 14.37 9.17 16.43
N GLN A 122 13.34 9.06 15.60
CA GLN A 122 13.31 8.09 14.49
C GLN A 122 13.44 8.80 13.16
N THR A 123 13.93 8.07 12.16
CA THR A 123 14.05 8.58 10.80
C THR A 123 13.05 7.90 9.86
N LEU A 124 12.47 8.71 8.98
CA LEU A 124 11.65 8.30 7.86
C LEU A 124 12.31 8.75 6.56
N LYS A 125 12.60 7.80 5.67
CA LYS A 125 13.12 8.11 4.33
C LYS A 125 11.96 8.42 3.41
N VAL A 126 12.02 9.56 2.74
CA VAL A 126 10.98 10.05 1.84
C VAL A 126 11.57 10.31 0.45
N SER A 127 10.92 9.79 -0.58
CA SER A 127 11.27 10.07 -1.98
C SER A 127 10.07 10.68 -2.69
N LEU A 128 10.32 11.72 -3.49
CA LEU A 128 9.33 12.32 -4.38
C LEU A 128 9.72 11.97 -5.83
N LYS A 129 8.80 11.35 -6.57
CA LYS A 129 9.02 10.97 -7.98
C LYS A 129 8.58 12.09 -8.92
N ASN A 130 9.48 12.44 -9.85
CA ASN A 130 9.31 13.50 -10.84
C ASN A 130 8.88 14.84 -10.21
N PRO A 131 9.61 15.38 -9.23
CA PRO A 131 9.27 16.67 -8.62
C PRO A 131 9.20 17.77 -9.69
N LYS A 132 8.26 18.70 -9.56
CA LYS A 132 8.29 19.94 -10.33
C LYS A 132 9.36 20.87 -9.76
N SER A 133 9.78 21.87 -10.54
CA SER A 133 10.83 22.82 -10.15
C SER A 133 10.49 23.66 -8.91
N ASP A 134 9.21 23.91 -8.69
CA ASP A 134 8.62 24.73 -7.62
C ASP A 134 7.86 23.88 -6.59
N GLU A 135 8.14 22.58 -6.52
CA GLU A 135 7.45 21.65 -5.65
C GLU A 135 8.37 21.11 -4.56
N SER A 136 7.92 21.22 -3.32
CA SER A 136 8.63 20.74 -2.15
C SER A 136 7.78 19.76 -1.34
N LEU A 137 8.45 18.98 -0.48
CA LEU A 137 7.77 18.11 0.48
C LEU A 137 7.35 18.92 1.71
N ALA A 138 6.13 18.69 2.17
CA ALA A 138 5.58 19.26 3.38
C ALA A 138 5.08 18.15 4.32
N VAL A 139 5.02 18.45 5.62
CA VAL A 139 4.56 17.52 6.65
C VAL A 139 3.45 18.18 7.45
N MET A 140 2.33 17.49 7.57
CA MET A 140 1.25 17.84 8.49
C MET A 140 1.22 16.84 9.62
N ILE A 141 1.08 17.31 10.86
CA ILE A 141 1.02 16.44 12.04
C ILE A 141 -0.36 16.60 12.65
N LYS A 142 -1.10 15.50 12.79
CA LYS A 142 -2.46 15.51 13.35
C LYS A 142 -2.48 16.03 14.79
N ASN A 143 -1.50 15.63 15.60
CA ASN A 143 -1.31 16.13 16.96
C ASN A 143 0.17 16.56 17.21
N PRO A 144 0.51 17.85 16.99
CA PRO A 144 1.87 18.36 17.14
C PRO A 144 2.37 18.42 18.60
N ASN A 145 1.50 18.15 19.58
CA ASN A 145 1.91 18.04 20.98
C ASN A 145 2.60 16.69 21.29
N LEU A 146 2.40 15.66 20.45
CA LEU A 146 2.99 14.34 20.66
C LEU A 146 4.36 14.20 19.99
N ILE A 147 4.56 14.83 18.83
CA ILE A 147 5.80 14.76 18.07
C ILE A 147 6.15 16.12 17.43
N ASP A 148 7.44 16.36 17.21
CA ASP A 148 7.94 17.31 16.22
C ASP A 148 8.49 16.58 15.00
N THR A 149 8.75 17.34 13.94
CA THR A 149 9.53 16.84 12.82
C THR A 149 10.55 17.85 12.32
N LYS A 150 11.70 17.34 11.85
CA LYS A 150 12.75 18.15 11.23
C LYS A 150 13.29 17.44 10.00
N TRP A 151 13.31 18.13 8.86
CA TRP A 151 14.02 17.64 7.69
C TRP A 151 15.53 17.65 7.96
N GLY A 152 16.15 16.48 7.80
CA GLY A 152 17.60 16.30 7.89
C GLY A 152 18.31 16.62 6.58
N SER A 153 19.61 16.89 6.66
CA SER A 153 20.45 17.17 5.50
C SER A 153 21.06 15.86 4.97
N SER A 154 20.60 15.38 3.81
CA SER A 154 21.24 14.29 3.08
C SER A 154 21.26 14.62 1.59
N SER A 155 22.39 14.38 0.93
CA SER A 155 22.58 14.69 -0.49
C SER A 155 21.88 13.70 -1.44
N LYS A 156 21.37 12.58 -0.92
CA LYS A 156 20.82 11.48 -1.73
C LYS A 156 19.37 11.16 -1.44
N GLU A 157 18.86 11.51 -0.27
CA GLU A 157 17.52 11.12 0.20
C GLU A 157 16.93 12.24 1.08
N ASN A 158 15.61 12.45 1.01
CA ASN A 158 14.96 13.30 2.01
C ASN A 158 14.75 12.48 3.27
N ILE A 159 15.35 12.92 4.38
CA ILE A 159 15.22 12.26 5.68
C ILE A 159 14.37 13.15 6.57
N LEU A 160 13.25 12.62 7.05
CA LEU A 160 12.42 13.28 8.06
C LEU A 160 12.76 12.69 9.43
N ASN A 161 13.32 13.50 10.32
CA ASN A 161 13.51 13.15 11.71
C ASN A 161 12.20 13.40 12.46
N ILE A 162 11.74 12.39 13.18
CA ILE A 162 10.55 12.43 14.04
C ILE A 162 11.06 12.51 15.47
N ILE A 163 10.72 13.59 16.16
CA ILE A 163 11.22 13.91 17.49
C ILE A 163 10.07 13.75 18.49
N PRO A 164 10.08 12.72 19.33
CA PRO A 164 9.01 12.49 20.29
C PRO A 164 8.96 13.58 21.37
N LYS A 165 7.75 14.02 21.73
CA LYS A 165 7.50 14.98 22.82
C LYS A 165 6.72 14.37 23.97
N LYS A 166 5.74 13.54 23.65
CA LYS A 166 4.83 12.94 24.64
C LYS A 166 4.37 11.57 24.16
N VAL A 167 4.22 10.64 25.11
CA VAL A 167 3.64 9.31 24.89
C VAL A 167 2.25 9.44 24.26
N GLY A 168 1.99 8.65 23.24
CA GLY A 168 0.74 8.70 22.51
C GLY A 168 0.81 8.12 21.11
N TYR A 169 -0.33 8.13 20.44
CA TYR A 169 -0.44 7.85 19.02
C TYR A 169 -0.84 9.13 18.26
N THR A 170 -0.18 9.38 17.14
CA THR A 170 -0.58 10.42 16.16
C THR A 170 -0.34 9.92 14.76
N GLU A 171 -0.91 10.63 13.80
CA GLU A 171 -0.59 10.46 12.38
C GLU A 171 0.18 11.69 11.91
N LEU A 172 1.11 11.48 10.98
CA LEU A 172 1.66 12.54 10.15
C LEU A 172 1.36 12.24 8.68
N THR A 173 1.10 13.28 7.90
CA THR A 173 0.87 13.18 6.46
C THR A 173 1.97 13.94 5.74
N ILE A 174 2.71 13.22 4.90
CA ILE A 174 3.64 13.81 3.95
C ILE A 174 2.87 14.15 2.68
N CYS A 175 2.96 15.40 2.25
CA CYS A 175 2.31 15.92 1.05
C CYS A 175 3.28 16.79 0.25
N THR A 176 2.82 17.36 -0.85
CA THR A 176 3.60 18.36 -1.60
C THR A 176 2.99 19.74 -1.46
N VAL A 177 3.84 20.75 -1.53
CA VAL A 177 3.47 22.15 -1.68
C VAL A 177 4.06 22.66 -2.99
N GLU A 178 3.25 23.39 -3.76
CA GLU A 178 3.65 24.02 -5.02
C GLU A 178 3.58 25.53 -4.87
N GLY A 179 4.54 26.26 -5.46
CA GLY A 179 4.59 27.71 -5.43
C GLY A 179 5.67 28.26 -4.50
N SER A 180 5.68 29.58 -4.33
CA SER A 180 6.65 30.27 -3.48
C SER A 180 6.02 31.45 -2.75
N GLY A 181 6.50 31.71 -1.54
CA GLY A 181 6.04 32.85 -0.73
C GLY A 181 4.58 32.69 -0.30
N PHE A 182 3.74 33.67 -0.64
CA PHE A 182 2.33 33.68 -0.23
C PHE A 182 1.40 32.87 -1.14
N ASP A 183 1.90 32.39 -2.29
CA ASP A 183 1.12 31.62 -3.29
C ASP A 183 1.29 30.10 -3.12
N GLU A 184 1.79 29.65 -1.97
CA GLU A 184 1.98 28.23 -1.68
C GLU A 184 0.65 27.48 -1.63
N LYS A 185 0.52 26.46 -2.47
CA LYS A 185 -0.64 25.58 -2.53
C LYS A 185 -0.30 24.18 -2.04
N LEU A 186 -0.96 23.76 -0.97
CA LEU A 186 -0.82 22.42 -0.43
C LEU A 186 -1.61 21.39 -1.25
N ASN A 187 -0.97 20.27 -1.60
CA ASN A 187 -1.55 19.16 -2.35
C ASN A 187 -1.65 17.91 -1.48
N THR A 188 -2.77 17.76 -0.78
CA THR A 188 -3.00 16.68 0.19
C THR A 188 -3.59 15.41 -0.44
N ASP A 189 -4.23 15.52 -1.61
CA ASP A 189 -4.95 14.41 -2.25
C ASP A 189 -4.06 13.21 -2.62
N SER A 190 -2.76 13.46 -2.81
CA SER A 190 -1.74 12.43 -3.05
C SER A 190 -0.81 12.20 -1.85
N GLY A 191 -1.17 12.73 -0.68
CA GLY A 191 -0.37 12.59 0.53
C GLY A 191 -0.25 11.13 0.99
N ILE A 192 0.82 10.83 1.71
CA ILE A 192 0.99 9.55 2.42
C ILE A 192 0.90 9.81 3.91
N THR A 193 0.01 9.08 4.58
CA THR A 193 -0.09 9.07 6.04
C THR A 193 0.79 7.98 6.63
N VAL A 194 1.52 8.34 7.69
CA VAL A 194 2.35 7.46 8.51
C VAL A 194 1.86 7.54 9.95
N GLY A 195 1.53 6.40 10.55
CA GLY A 195 1.19 6.32 11.97
C GLY A 195 2.46 6.43 12.83
N VAL A 196 2.39 7.17 13.93
CA VAL A 196 3.51 7.36 14.86
C VAL A 196 3.06 7.07 16.28
N THR A 197 3.76 6.12 16.90
CA THR A 197 3.54 5.64 18.26
C THR A 197 4.73 6.04 19.12
N VAL A 198 4.52 6.90 20.11
CA VAL A 198 5.53 7.31 21.08
C VAL A 198 5.34 6.53 22.37
N LEU A 199 6.39 5.85 22.83
CA LEU A 199 6.44 5.04 24.04
C LEU A 199 7.23 5.74 25.15
N GLU A 200 6.97 5.33 26.39
CA GLU A 200 7.59 5.90 27.59
C GLU A 200 9.03 5.42 27.80
N ASP A 201 9.37 4.19 27.36
CA ASP A 201 10.66 3.57 27.62
C ASP A 201 11.30 2.94 26.38
N ASN A 202 12.64 2.77 26.41
CA ASN A 202 13.44 2.13 25.36
C ASN A 202 13.72 0.65 25.60
N SER A 203 12.95 0.01 26.49
CA SER A 203 13.17 -1.38 26.88
C SER A 203 12.38 -2.39 26.03
N GLY A 204 11.54 -1.92 25.10
CA GLY A 204 10.60 -2.76 24.36
C GLY A 204 9.33 -3.10 25.17
N TRP A 205 9.10 -2.36 26.24
CA TRP A 205 7.94 -2.49 27.11
C TRP A 205 7.08 -1.22 27.01
N ILE A 206 5.80 -1.34 27.31
CA ILE A 206 4.88 -0.21 27.35
C ILE A 206 4.09 -0.25 28.64
N SER A 207 4.01 0.89 29.34
CA SER A 207 3.28 0.99 30.59
C SER A 207 1.76 0.89 30.34
N GLN A 208 1.02 0.39 31.33
CA GLN A 208 -0.45 0.40 31.32
C GLN A 208 -1.02 1.81 31.02
N LYS A 209 -0.39 2.85 31.57
CA LYS A 209 -0.82 4.24 31.33
C LYS A 209 -0.63 4.63 29.86
N ALA A 210 0.51 4.28 29.27
CA ALA A 210 0.79 4.53 27.85
C ALA A 210 -0.16 3.75 26.93
N LEU A 211 -0.61 2.56 27.33
CA LEU A 211 -1.57 1.77 26.54
C LEU A 211 -2.93 2.46 26.35
N SER A 212 -3.35 3.31 27.30
CA SER A 212 -4.60 4.07 27.17
C SER A 212 -4.66 4.98 25.94
N SER A 213 -3.52 5.42 25.39
CA SER A 213 -3.49 6.22 24.16
C SER A 213 -3.68 5.40 22.88
N PHE A 214 -3.82 4.08 23.00
CA PHE A 214 -4.10 3.13 21.92
C PHE A 214 -5.51 2.55 22.04
N ASP A 215 -6.40 3.20 22.80
CA ASP A 215 -7.73 2.70 23.15
C ASP A 215 -7.68 1.32 23.83
N VAL A 216 -6.60 1.06 24.57
CA VAL A 216 -6.41 -0.17 25.34
C VAL A 216 -6.65 0.12 26.81
N THR A 217 -7.62 -0.57 27.38
CA THR A 217 -7.91 -0.57 28.81
C THR A 217 -7.36 -1.83 29.44
N ILE A 218 -6.60 -1.69 30.52
CA ILE A 218 -6.08 -2.82 31.31
C ILE A 218 -6.79 -2.80 32.65
N LEU A 219 -7.44 -3.91 33.00
CA LEU A 219 -8.10 -4.13 34.28
C LEU A 219 -7.38 -5.27 35.00
N LYS A 220 -6.83 -5.01 36.20
CA LYS A 220 -6.34 -6.06 37.09
C LYS A 220 -7.43 -6.39 38.11
N LEU A 221 -7.80 -7.66 38.19
CA LEU A 221 -8.60 -8.27 39.26
C LEU A 221 -7.70 -9.28 40.00
N GLU A 222 -8.08 -9.70 41.20
CA GLU A 222 -7.25 -10.50 42.15
C GLU A 222 -6.13 -11.34 41.50
N SER A 223 -6.52 -12.30 40.67
CA SER A 223 -5.61 -13.21 39.95
C SER A 223 -5.68 -13.10 38.41
N THR A 224 -6.29 -12.04 37.87
CA THR A 224 -6.46 -11.89 36.42
C THR A 224 -6.12 -10.51 35.91
N ILE A 225 -5.58 -10.43 34.69
CA ILE A 225 -5.46 -9.18 33.94
C ILE A 225 -6.31 -9.30 32.69
N ASN A 226 -7.26 -8.39 32.52
CA ASN A 226 -8.06 -8.24 31.30
C ASN A 226 -7.54 -7.04 30.49
N ILE A 227 -7.25 -7.27 29.21
CA ILE A 227 -6.79 -6.28 28.25
C ILE A 227 -7.88 -6.10 27.19
N VAL A 228 -8.58 -4.97 27.27
CA VAL A 228 -9.70 -4.63 26.39
C VAL A 228 -9.24 -3.60 25.36
N CYS A 229 -9.43 -3.87 24.08
CA CYS A 229 -8.95 -3.02 22.99
C CYS A 229 -10.11 -2.49 22.14
N GLY A 230 -10.36 -1.18 22.17
CA GLY A 230 -11.38 -0.49 21.36
C GLY A 230 -12.39 0.31 22.19
N GLU A 231 -13.03 1.30 21.55
CA GLU A 231 -13.92 2.28 22.22
C GLU A 231 -15.38 1.80 22.40
N SER A 232 -15.80 0.73 21.72
CA SER A 232 -17.19 0.23 21.77
C SER A 232 -17.26 -1.29 21.97
N SER A 233 -18.32 -1.76 22.63
CA SER A 233 -18.58 -3.19 22.90
C SER A 233 -18.65 -4.06 21.64
N TYR A 234 -18.92 -3.46 20.47
CA TYR A 234 -18.97 -4.17 19.19
C TYR A 234 -17.61 -4.29 18.49
N SER A 235 -16.63 -3.50 18.93
CA SER A 235 -15.27 -3.50 18.38
C SER A 235 -14.21 -3.98 19.37
N SER A 236 -14.60 -4.24 20.62
CA SER A 236 -13.68 -4.60 21.70
C SER A 236 -13.12 -6.01 21.50
N LYS A 237 -11.80 -6.13 21.59
CA LYS A 237 -11.12 -7.43 21.75
C LYS A 237 -10.59 -7.54 23.17
N ASP A 238 -10.83 -8.68 23.78
CA ASP A 238 -10.43 -8.94 25.16
C ASP A 238 -9.35 -10.03 25.19
N TYR A 239 -8.31 -9.81 25.98
CA TYR A 239 -7.28 -10.80 26.29
C TYR A 239 -7.24 -11.01 27.79
N TYR A 240 -7.38 -12.26 28.19
CA TYR A 240 -7.42 -12.67 29.59
C TYR A 240 -6.11 -13.36 29.95
N ILE A 241 -5.44 -12.82 30.97
CA ILE A 241 -4.29 -13.46 31.60
C ILE A 241 -4.78 -14.00 32.93
N GLU A 242 -4.84 -15.32 33.05
CA GLU A 242 -5.19 -16.04 34.27
C GLU A 242 -3.94 -16.31 35.13
N ASP A 243 -4.18 -16.75 36.38
CA ASP A 243 -3.14 -17.12 37.34
C ASP A 243 -2.06 -16.04 37.57
N VAL A 244 -2.46 -14.77 37.50
CA VAL A 244 -1.58 -13.65 37.79
C VAL A 244 -1.24 -13.65 39.28
N PRO A 245 0.04 -13.68 39.66
CA PRO A 245 0.43 -13.58 41.07
C PRO A 245 -0.16 -12.32 41.73
N THR A 246 -0.62 -12.48 42.97
CA THR A 246 -1.13 -11.36 43.77
C THR A 246 -0.07 -10.28 43.91
N ASP A 247 1.15 -10.72 44.22
CA ASP A 247 2.36 -9.90 44.38
C ASP A 247 3.35 -10.22 43.28
N LEU A 248 3.72 -9.19 42.51
CA LEU A 248 4.69 -9.30 41.43
C LEU A 248 6.02 -8.76 41.90
N ASP A 249 7.06 -9.58 41.78
CA ASP A 249 8.42 -9.18 42.06
C ASP A 249 8.86 -8.08 41.10
N GLU A 250 9.53 -7.06 41.65
CA GLU A 250 9.94 -5.89 40.87
C GLU A 250 10.92 -6.28 39.76
N GLY A 251 10.57 -5.97 38.52
CA GLY A 251 11.38 -6.22 37.33
C GLY A 251 11.33 -7.65 36.80
N VAL A 252 10.70 -8.59 37.51
CA VAL A 252 10.55 -9.98 37.03
C VAL A 252 9.56 -10.02 35.86
N VAL A 253 9.97 -10.74 34.81
CA VAL A 253 9.15 -10.94 33.61
C VAL A 253 8.31 -12.20 33.79
N TYR A 254 7.01 -12.01 33.78
CA TYR A 254 6.01 -13.06 33.79
C TYR A 254 5.54 -13.29 32.35
N ASN A 255 5.38 -14.55 31.97
CA ASN A 255 4.94 -14.93 30.63
C ASN A 255 3.60 -15.66 30.77
N SER A 256 2.55 -15.08 30.18
CA SER A 256 1.32 -15.82 29.89
C SER A 256 1.43 -16.53 28.54
N ASN A 257 0.36 -17.21 28.11
CA ASN A 257 0.33 -17.90 26.82
C ASN A 257 0.71 -17.00 25.64
N GLU A 258 0.28 -15.73 25.64
CA GLU A 258 0.48 -14.83 24.49
C GLU A 258 1.15 -13.49 24.83
N ILE A 259 1.16 -13.09 26.11
CA ILE A 259 1.63 -11.77 26.55
C ILE A 259 2.61 -11.90 27.69
N SER A 260 3.80 -11.32 27.52
CA SER A 260 4.72 -11.05 28.62
C SER A 260 4.39 -9.73 29.31
N TYR A 261 4.45 -9.73 30.64
CA TYR A 261 4.22 -8.56 31.49
C TYR A 261 5.21 -8.51 32.66
N LYS A 262 5.43 -7.34 33.23
CA LYS A 262 6.24 -7.13 34.45
C LYS A 262 5.68 -5.99 35.29
N SER A 263 6.03 -5.98 36.57
CA SER A 263 5.77 -4.85 37.48
C SER A 263 7.07 -4.08 37.73
N VAL A 264 7.02 -2.76 37.64
CA VAL A 264 8.14 -1.87 38.03
C VAL A 264 7.56 -0.71 38.83
N LYS A 265 8.01 -0.52 40.07
CA LYS A 265 7.47 0.49 41.01
C LYS A 265 5.93 0.47 41.10
N GLY A 266 5.35 -0.73 41.16
CA GLY A 266 3.90 -0.93 41.25
C GLY A 266 3.10 -0.64 39.97
N LYS A 267 3.78 -0.39 38.83
CA LYS A 267 3.14 -0.18 37.53
C LYS A 267 3.35 -1.38 36.61
N PHE A 268 2.31 -1.74 35.88
CA PHE A 268 2.39 -2.78 34.85
C PHE A 268 3.03 -2.28 33.58
N TYR A 269 3.85 -3.15 33.01
CA TYR A 269 4.45 -3.01 31.70
C TYR A 269 4.19 -4.27 30.89
N PHE A 270 3.87 -4.09 29.62
CA PHE A 270 3.57 -5.17 28.68
C PHE A 270 4.56 -5.14 27.53
N LYS A 271 4.93 -6.30 27.01
CA LYS A 271 5.94 -6.38 25.96
C LYS A 271 5.35 -5.97 24.61
N VAL A 272 5.94 -4.97 23.98
CA VAL A 272 5.40 -4.36 22.75
C VAL A 272 5.35 -5.36 21.59
N SER A 273 6.30 -6.30 21.51
CA SER A 273 6.31 -7.35 20.49
C SER A 273 5.06 -8.21 20.51
N ASP A 274 4.58 -8.52 21.72
CA ASP A 274 3.47 -9.43 21.94
C ASP A 274 2.16 -8.73 21.60
N LEU A 275 2.01 -7.49 22.06
CA LEU A 275 0.88 -6.63 21.73
C LEU A 275 0.73 -6.41 20.21
N ARG A 276 1.84 -6.26 19.48
CA ARG A 276 1.82 -6.17 18.01
C ARG A 276 1.44 -7.48 17.35
N LYS A 277 1.97 -8.61 17.83
CA LYS A 277 1.64 -9.95 17.32
C LYS A 277 0.14 -10.21 17.43
N LEU A 278 -0.47 -9.76 18.53
CA LEU A 278 -1.89 -9.86 18.80
C LEU A 278 -2.74 -8.78 18.09
N LYS A 279 -2.10 -7.82 17.41
CA LYS A 279 -2.75 -6.67 16.76
C LYS A 279 -3.53 -5.78 17.73
N ILE A 280 -3.10 -5.75 18.99
CA ILE A 280 -3.56 -4.83 20.03
C ILE A 280 -3.02 -3.42 19.72
N MET A 281 -1.74 -3.35 19.38
CA MET A 281 -1.08 -2.13 18.90
C MET A 281 -0.81 -2.23 17.40
N ARG A 282 -1.11 -1.15 16.65
CA ARG A 282 -0.87 -1.03 15.20
C ARG A 282 0.44 -0.28 14.89
#